data_AF-A0A7M2T2S7-F1
#
_entry.id   AF-A0A7M2T2S7-F1
#
_cell.length_a   1.000
_cell.length_b   1.000
_cell.length_c   1.000
_cell.angle_alpha   90.00
_cell.angle_beta   90.00
_cell.angle_gamma   90.00
#
_symmetry.space_group_name_H-M   'P 1'
#
loop_
_entity.id
_entity.type
_entity.pdbx_description
1 polymer ?
#
loop_
_entity_poly.entity_id
_entity_poly.type
_entity_poly.pdbx_seq_one_letter_code
_entity_poly.pdbx_strand_id
1 'polypeptide(L)'
;MLALSAQGILPKVDYAIFADTGWEPRAVYSHLDRLEREIARPAGIPVLRVSSGNIRKDALDPDHRFASMPLYVLNKDGNAGMTRRQCTGEYKIKPIKKKVREILGYPYPTRIPKGVFVEQWVGISTDEFHRAKDADVKYMRNRHPLIDMGWSRSDCIRYLTSLGLADTPKSSCLGCPFHGNAQWRNIRDNSPAEWEDVVEFDAAIRKGNARANATGNRLLGEAFLHRSRVPLSEAPIDHVTAAEWAAMQQELTDSGPDLEELEQGVVDGCSPWACRGEVAPVQDDFGLAS
;
A
#
# COMPACT_ATOMS: atom_id res chain seq x y z
N MET A 1 2.45 -15.84 -2.82
CA MET A 1 3.14 -15.87 -4.14
C MET A 1 4.58 -16.37 -4.07
N LEU A 2 5.53 -15.62 -3.50
CA LEU A 2 6.94 -16.06 -3.41
C LEU A 2 7.09 -17.46 -2.78
N ALA A 3 6.44 -17.69 -1.64
CA ALA A 3 6.46 -19.00 -0.98
C ALA A 3 5.87 -20.14 -1.83
N LEU A 4 4.80 -19.88 -2.59
CA LEU A 4 4.20 -20.89 -3.50
C LEU A 4 5.17 -21.29 -4.61
N SER A 5 5.87 -20.29 -5.17
CA SER A 5 6.90 -20.51 -6.19
C SER A 5 8.12 -21.25 -5.63
N ALA A 6 8.57 -20.86 -4.43
CA ALA A 6 9.70 -21.49 -3.73
C ALA A 6 9.45 -22.97 -3.39
N GLN A 7 8.20 -23.34 -3.10
CA GLN A 7 7.81 -24.72 -2.80
C GLN A 7 7.41 -25.53 -4.04
N GLY A 8 7.48 -24.95 -5.24
CA GLY A 8 7.12 -25.63 -6.48
C GLY A 8 5.62 -25.86 -6.69
N ILE A 9 4.75 -25.24 -5.87
CA ILE A 9 3.30 -25.26 -6.07
C ILE A 9 2.93 -24.44 -7.32
N LEU A 10 3.63 -23.32 -7.51
CA LEU A 10 3.60 -22.53 -8.73
C LEU A 10 4.94 -22.66 -9.45
N PRO A 11 5.00 -22.41 -10.79
CA PRO A 11 6.27 -22.30 -11.51
C PRO A 11 7.30 -21.42 -10.77
N LYS A 12 8.58 -21.76 -10.91
CA LYS A 12 9.64 -20.98 -10.30
C LYS A 12 9.75 -19.61 -11.00
N VAL A 13 9.67 -18.52 -10.23
CA VAL A 13 9.91 -17.18 -10.75
C VAL A 13 11.41 -16.90 -10.85
N ASP A 14 11.81 -16.14 -11.87
CA ASP A 14 13.21 -15.75 -12.06
C ASP A 14 13.66 -14.71 -11.02
N TYR A 15 12.76 -13.81 -10.63
CA TYR A 15 13.02 -12.72 -9.70
C TYR A 15 11.77 -12.39 -8.87
N ALA A 16 11.97 -11.91 -7.64
CA ALA A 16 10.96 -11.16 -6.90
C ALA A 16 11.42 -9.70 -6.80
N ILE A 17 10.49 -8.74 -6.91
CA ILE A 17 10.81 -7.31 -6.84
C ILE A 17 10.06 -6.67 -5.67
N PHE A 18 10.80 -6.02 -4.78
CA PHE A 18 10.27 -5.18 -3.70
C PHE A 18 10.47 -3.70 -4.06
N ALA A 19 9.38 -2.96 -4.17
CA ALA A 19 9.42 -1.52 -4.43
C ALA A 19 9.41 -0.74 -3.11
N ASP A 20 10.60 -0.33 -2.69
CA ASP A 20 10.84 0.38 -1.45
C ASP A 20 10.53 1.88 -1.61
N THR A 21 9.50 2.33 -0.90
CA THR A 21 9.10 3.74 -0.84
C THR A 21 10.05 4.59 0.00
N GLY A 22 11.00 3.95 0.70
CA GLY A 22 11.90 4.55 1.66
C GLY A 22 11.23 4.88 3.00
N TRP A 23 9.95 4.56 3.16
CA TRP A 23 9.16 4.86 4.35
C TRP A 23 8.13 3.76 4.65
N GLU A 24 8.55 2.50 4.53
CA GLU A 24 7.75 1.36 5.00
C GLU A 24 7.93 1.18 6.51
N PRO A 25 6.95 0.57 7.22
CA PRO A 25 7.12 0.20 8.63
C PRO A 25 8.29 -0.77 8.83
N ARG A 26 8.96 -0.70 9.98
CA ARG A 26 10.05 -1.59 10.37
C ARG A 26 9.68 -3.07 10.25
N ALA A 27 8.45 -3.41 10.64
CA ALA A 27 7.93 -4.77 10.52
C ALA A 27 7.94 -5.28 9.07
N VAL A 28 7.69 -4.42 8.08
CA VAL A 28 7.76 -4.79 6.65
C VAL A 28 9.19 -5.12 6.25
N TYR A 29 10.17 -4.29 6.65
CA TYR A 29 11.58 -4.57 6.36
C TYR A 29 12.07 -5.85 7.06
N SER A 30 11.75 -6.04 8.34
CA SER A 30 12.09 -7.26 9.08
C SER A 30 11.45 -8.51 8.47
N HIS A 31 10.19 -8.41 8.03
CA HIS A 31 9.51 -9.50 7.35
C HIS A 31 10.15 -9.81 5.98
N LEU A 32 10.53 -8.78 5.20
CA LEU A 32 11.23 -8.96 3.93
C LEU A 32 12.58 -9.65 4.13
N ASP A 33 13.38 -9.24 5.11
CA ASP A 33 14.67 -9.87 5.44
C ASP A 33 14.48 -11.35 5.83
N ARG A 34 13.41 -11.64 6.59
CA ARG A 34 13.02 -13.01 6.95
C ARG A 34 12.65 -13.83 5.71
N LEU A 35 11.78 -13.32 4.83
CA LEU A 35 11.38 -13.98 3.59
C LEU A 35 12.58 -14.24 2.66
N GLU A 36 13.48 -13.26 2.53
CA GLU A 36 14.71 -13.41 1.75
C GLU A 36 15.59 -14.54 2.28
N ARG A 37 15.79 -14.59 3.60
CA ARG A 37 16.63 -15.59 4.27
C ARG A 37 16.02 -16.99 4.24
N GLU A 38 14.75 -17.11 4.58
CA GLU A 38 14.10 -18.39 4.87
C GLU A 38 13.42 -19.01 3.64
N ILE A 39 13.02 -18.20 2.65
CA ILE A 39 12.24 -18.67 1.50
C ILE A 39 12.98 -18.42 0.18
N ALA A 40 13.37 -17.17 -0.09
CA ALA A 40 13.88 -16.81 -1.41
C ALA A 40 15.28 -17.38 -1.69
N ARG A 41 16.21 -17.22 -0.73
CA ARG A 41 17.59 -17.69 -0.86
C ARG A 41 17.68 -19.22 -0.99
N PRO A 42 17.01 -20.04 -0.14
CA PRO A 42 17.01 -21.49 -0.32
C PRO A 42 16.41 -21.94 -1.66
N ALA A 43 15.40 -21.23 -2.15
CA ALA A 43 14.80 -21.51 -3.46
C ALA A 43 15.64 -21.00 -4.64
N GLY A 44 16.71 -20.23 -4.39
CA GLY A 44 17.50 -19.58 -5.43
C GLY A 44 16.68 -18.58 -6.26
N ILE A 45 15.82 -17.79 -5.60
CA ILE A 45 15.04 -16.70 -6.20
C ILE A 45 15.62 -15.37 -5.69
N PRO A 46 16.30 -14.59 -6.54
CA PRO A 46 16.81 -13.28 -6.16
C PRO A 46 15.67 -12.30 -5.85
N VAL A 47 15.78 -11.60 -4.72
CA VAL A 47 14.89 -10.49 -4.35
C VAL A 47 15.57 -9.17 -4.70
N LEU A 48 14.97 -8.42 -5.61
CA LEU A 48 15.47 -7.15 -6.10
C LEU A 48 14.74 -6.01 -5.39
N ARG A 49 15.46 -5.25 -4.56
CA ARG A 49 14.93 -4.02 -3.94
C ARG A 49 15.14 -2.85 -4.89
N VAL A 50 14.07 -2.15 -5.21
CA VAL A 50 14.08 -0.98 -6.12
C VAL A 50 13.47 0.21 -5.41
N SER A 51 14.01 1.41 -5.63
CA SER A 51 13.53 2.63 -4.99
C SER A 51 13.57 3.81 -5.97
N SER A 52 12.81 4.85 -5.67
CA SER A 52 12.85 6.16 -6.35
C SER A 52 13.01 7.33 -5.37
N GLY A 53 13.52 7.06 -4.16
CA GLY A 53 13.72 8.08 -3.13
C GLY A 53 13.01 7.71 -1.84
N ASN A 54 12.70 8.73 -1.03
CA ASN A 54 12.00 8.58 0.23
C ASN A 54 10.73 9.43 0.19
N ILE A 55 9.58 8.77 0.15
CA ILE A 55 8.28 9.43 -0.04
C ILE A 55 7.96 10.48 1.03
N ARG A 56 8.43 10.32 2.27
CA ARG A 56 8.24 11.32 3.34
C ARG A 56 9.09 12.56 3.08
N LYS A 57 10.38 12.38 2.82
CA LYS A 57 11.32 13.48 2.56
C LYS A 57 10.88 14.28 1.35
N ASP A 58 10.54 13.58 0.27
CA ASP A 58 10.14 14.20 -1.00
C ASP A 58 8.79 14.95 -0.87
N ALA A 59 7.92 14.57 0.06
CA ALA A 59 6.66 15.27 0.34
C ALA A 59 6.86 16.64 0.99
N LEU A 60 7.91 16.75 1.82
CA LEU A 60 8.24 17.94 2.59
C LEU A 60 9.26 18.83 1.87
N ASP A 61 9.85 18.34 0.78
CA ASP A 61 10.84 19.07 -0.02
C ASP A 61 10.15 19.98 -1.06
N PRO A 62 10.33 21.31 -1.00
CA PRO A 62 9.77 22.24 -1.99
C PRO A 62 10.43 22.15 -3.38
N ASP A 63 11.65 21.64 -3.48
CA ASP A 63 12.38 21.49 -4.74
C ASP A 63 12.03 20.18 -5.44
N HIS A 64 11.58 19.17 -4.68
CA HIS A 64 11.16 17.90 -5.25
C HIS A 64 9.77 17.99 -5.86
N ARG A 65 9.59 17.43 -7.07
CA ARG A 65 8.24 17.26 -7.64
C ARG A 65 7.55 16.12 -6.89
N PHE A 66 6.86 16.45 -5.81
CA PHE A 66 6.16 15.44 -5.03
C PHE A 66 5.00 14.84 -5.82
N ALA A 67 5.03 13.52 -6.01
CA ALA A 67 3.87 12.75 -6.44
C ALA A 67 2.90 12.66 -5.25
N SER A 68 1.80 13.40 -5.31
CA SER A 68 0.88 13.58 -4.18
C SER A 68 0.43 12.26 -3.57
N MET A 69 0.66 12.10 -2.26
CA MET A 69 -0.13 11.18 -1.44
C MET A 69 -1.60 11.60 -1.50
N PRO A 70 -2.56 10.66 -1.35
CA PRO A 70 -3.98 10.97 -1.31
C PRO A 70 -4.40 11.43 0.09
N LEU A 71 -4.01 12.65 0.46
CA LEU A 71 -4.29 13.26 1.75
C LEU A 71 -5.77 13.67 1.83
N TYR A 72 -6.39 13.52 2.99
CA TYR A 72 -7.73 14.06 3.25
C TYR A 72 -7.65 15.57 3.38
N VAL A 73 -8.61 16.29 2.81
CA VAL A 73 -8.66 17.76 2.85
C VAL A 73 -9.93 18.22 3.54
N LEU A 74 -9.80 19.19 4.44
CA LEU A 74 -10.90 20.03 4.92
C LEU A 74 -10.82 21.37 4.21
N ASN A 75 -11.80 21.66 3.33
CA ASN A 75 -11.83 22.91 2.60
C ASN A 75 -12.28 24.06 3.52
N LYS A 76 -11.98 25.29 3.13
CA LYS A 76 -12.38 26.49 3.91
C LYS A 76 -13.89 26.60 4.13
N ASP A 77 -14.68 26.11 3.19
CA ASP A 77 -16.15 26.10 3.26
C ASP A 77 -16.69 24.93 4.10
N GLY A 78 -15.82 24.21 4.82
CA GLY A 78 -16.16 23.03 5.65
C GLY A 78 -16.30 21.72 4.87
N ASN A 79 -16.33 21.78 3.53
CA ASN A 79 -16.51 20.59 2.71
C ASN A 79 -15.30 19.65 2.74
N ALA A 80 -15.58 18.35 2.75
CA ALA A 80 -14.60 17.29 2.64
C ALA A 80 -14.02 17.17 1.22
N GLY A 81 -12.71 16.88 1.12
CA GLY A 81 -12.03 16.55 -0.13
C GLY A 81 -10.90 15.53 0.07
N MET A 82 -10.22 15.18 -1.03
CA MET A 82 -9.02 14.34 -1.02
C MET A 82 -8.10 14.70 -2.19
N THR A 83 -6.79 14.71 -1.97
CA THR A 83 -5.82 14.90 -3.07
C THR A 83 -5.70 13.63 -3.92
N ARG A 84 -5.28 13.79 -5.17
CA ARG A 84 -5.11 12.65 -6.08
C ARG A 84 -3.96 11.77 -5.64
N ARG A 85 -4.14 10.46 -5.76
CA ARG A 85 -3.08 9.49 -5.53
C ARG A 85 -2.11 9.43 -6.71
N GLN A 86 -0.86 9.81 -6.49
CA GLN A 86 0.22 9.71 -7.47
C GLN A 86 1.41 8.90 -6.95
N CYS A 87 1.54 8.76 -5.62
CA CYS A 87 2.66 8.08 -4.96
C CYS A 87 2.92 6.66 -5.49
N THR A 88 1.87 5.91 -5.83
CA THR A 88 2.01 4.53 -6.33
C THR A 88 2.70 4.47 -7.69
N GLY A 89 2.37 5.39 -8.59
CA GLY A 89 3.03 5.50 -9.89
C GLY A 89 4.52 5.81 -9.73
N GLU A 90 4.84 6.77 -8.86
CA GLU A 90 6.21 7.27 -8.69
C GLU A 90 7.10 6.32 -7.90
N TYR A 91 6.66 5.84 -6.74
CA TYR A 91 7.51 5.06 -5.82
C TYR A 91 7.38 3.55 -5.99
N LYS A 92 6.33 3.06 -6.67
CA LYS A 92 6.16 1.62 -6.92
C LYS A 92 6.31 1.27 -8.40
N ILE A 93 5.44 1.79 -9.26
CA ILE A 93 5.36 1.35 -10.67
C ILE A 93 6.62 1.74 -11.46
N LYS A 94 7.04 3.01 -11.37
CA LYS A 94 8.20 3.54 -12.09
C LYS A 94 9.51 2.80 -11.78
N PRO A 95 9.91 2.58 -10.51
CA PRO A 95 11.14 1.84 -10.22
C PRO A 95 11.06 0.37 -10.63
N ILE A 96 9.89 -0.29 -10.50
CA ILE A 96 9.68 -1.66 -11.02
C ILE A 96 9.91 -1.69 -12.53
N LYS A 97 9.25 -0.81 -13.29
CA LYS A 97 9.41 -0.73 -14.76
C LYS A 97 10.84 -0.46 -15.16
N LYS A 98 11.55 0.42 -14.45
CA LYS A 98 12.97 0.69 -14.70
C LYS A 98 13.79 -0.60 -14.55
N LYS A 99 13.60 -1.36 -13.46
CA LYS A 99 14.31 -2.61 -13.22
C LYS A 99 13.95 -3.70 -14.23
N VAL A 100 12.67 -3.85 -14.58
CA VAL A 100 12.22 -4.79 -15.63
C VAL A 100 12.93 -4.50 -16.96
N ARG A 101 13.06 -3.22 -17.34
CA ARG A 101 13.76 -2.82 -18.56
C ARG A 101 15.25 -3.14 -18.52
N GLU A 102 15.89 -2.98 -17.36
CA GLU A 102 17.29 -3.38 -17.15
C GLU A 102 17.45 -4.90 -17.30
N ILE A 103 16.56 -5.69 -16.68
CA ILE A 103 16.55 -7.17 -16.79
C ILE A 103 16.38 -7.62 -18.24
N LEU A 104 15.50 -6.95 -19.00
CA LEU A 104 15.29 -7.23 -20.41
C LEU A 104 16.45 -6.77 -21.32
N GLY A 105 17.44 -6.03 -20.80
CA GLY A 105 18.56 -5.50 -21.58
C GLY A 105 18.24 -4.26 -22.42
N TYR A 106 17.11 -3.59 -22.16
CA TYR A 106 16.64 -2.41 -22.89
C TYR A 106 16.34 -1.24 -21.94
N PRO A 107 17.36 -0.64 -21.30
CA PRO A 107 17.15 0.53 -20.43
C PRO A 107 16.50 1.69 -21.19
N TYR A 108 15.82 2.60 -20.49
CA TYR A 108 15.22 3.78 -21.14
C TYR A 108 16.32 4.70 -21.72
N PRO A 109 16.14 5.30 -22.93
CA PRO A 109 14.95 5.31 -23.78
C PRO A 109 14.88 4.21 -24.85
N THR A 110 15.77 3.21 -24.82
CA THR A 110 15.88 2.17 -25.86
C THR A 110 14.57 1.42 -26.08
N ARG A 111 14.10 1.33 -27.33
CA ARG A 111 12.86 0.61 -27.63
C ARG A 111 13.01 -0.89 -27.37
N ILE A 112 12.02 -1.49 -26.70
CA ILE A 112 11.94 -2.95 -26.52
C ILE A 112 11.40 -3.57 -27.81
N PRO A 113 12.06 -4.61 -28.37
CA PRO A 113 11.56 -5.32 -29.55
C PRO A 113 10.19 -5.95 -29.31
N LYS A 114 9.39 -6.04 -30.39
CA LYS A 114 8.08 -6.71 -30.32
C LYS A 114 8.28 -8.18 -29.96
N GLY A 115 7.49 -8.67 -29.00
CA GLY A 115 7.55 -10.07 -28.55
C GLY A 115 8.48 -10.31 -27.36
N VAL A 116 9.32 -9.33 -26.98
CA VAL A 116 10.11 -9.38 -25.75
C VAL A 116 9.26 -8.84 -24.59
N PHE A 117 9.03 -9.65 -23.56
CA PHE A 117 8.26 -9.27 -22.38
C PHE A 117 8.69 -10.07 -21.15
N VAL A 118 8.33 -9.57 -19.97
CA VAL A 118 8.30 -10.36 -18.73
C VAL A 118 6.86 -10.76 -18.41
N GLU A 119 6.68 -11.96 -17.88
CA GLU A 119 5.46 -12.29 -17.15
C GLU A 119 5.62 -11.78 -15.71
N GLN A 120 4.63 -11.02 -15.23
CA GLN A 120 4.65 -10.47 -13.88
C GLN A 120 3.48 -10.99 -13.07
N TRP A 121 3.80 -11.66 -11.97
CA TRP A 121 2.79 -12.16 -11.05
C TRP A 121 2.42 -11.08 -10.04
N VAL A 122 1.12 -10.82 -9.90
CA VAL A 122 0.56 -9.92 -8.89
C VAL A 122 -0.37 -10.71 -8.01
N GLY A 123 -0.11 -10.72 -6.70
CA GLY A 123 -0.91 -11.46 -5.71
C GLY A 123 -2.24 -10.76 -5.41
N ILE A 124 -3.18 -10.84 -6.36
CA ILE A 124 -4.58 -10.47 -6.18
C ILE A 124 -5.36 -11.77 -6.02
N SER A 125 -6.13 -11.89 -4.94
CA SER A 125 -6.99 -13.05 -4.65
C SER A 125 -8.38 -12.93 -5.30
N THR A 126 -9.20 -13.96 -5.17
CA THR A 126 -10.53 -14.04 -5.80
C THR A 126 -11.53 -13.00 -5.28
N ASP A 127 -11.49 -12.70 -3.99
CA ASP A 127 -12.24 -11.62 -3.31
C ASP A 127 -11.78 -10.22 -3.72
N GLU A 128 -10.62 -10.10 -4.35
CA GLU A 128 -10.04 -8.85 -4.86
C GLU A 128 -10.07 -8.77 -6.39
N PHE A 129 -10.80 -9.64 -7.08
CA PHE A 129 -10.69 -9.81 -8.55
C PHE A 129 -10.91 -8.50 -9.34
N HIS A 130 -11.73 -7.57 -8.83
CA HIS A 130 -11.98 -6.27 -9.49
C HIS A 130 -10.71 -5.43 -9.64
N ARG A 131 -9.69 -5.75 -8.84
CA ARG A 131 -8.36 -5.14 -8.83
C ARG A 131 -7.39 -5.77 -9.83
N ALA A 132 -7.72 -6.92 -10.42
CA ALA A 132 -6.93 -7.53 -11.48
C ALA A 132 -6.97 -6.67 -12.75
N LYS A 133 -5.79 -6.30 -13.26
CA LYS A 133 -5.61 -5.43 -14.43
C LYS A 133 -4.44 -5.89 -15.26
N ASP A 134 -4.59 -5.75 -16.57
CA ASP A 134 -3.49 -5.88 -17.52
C ASP A 134 -2.42 -4.81 -17.29
N ALA A 135 -1.20 -5.12 -17.73
CA ALA A 135 -0.13 -4.14 -17.72
C ALA A 135 -0.42 -3.01 -18.73
N ASP A 136 -0.09 -1.78 -18.35
CA ASP A 136 -0.21 -0.59 -19.20
C ASP A 136 0.89 -0.49 -20.26
N VAL A 137 1.81 -1.46 -20.33
CA VAL A 137 2.95 -1.51 -21.25
C VAL A 137 3.10 -2.90 -21.88
N LYS A 138 3.46 -2.93 -23.17
CA LYS A 138 3.52 -4.18 -23.97
C LYS A 138 4.63 -5.18 -23.58
N TYR A 139 5.65 -4.72 -22.85
CA TYR A 139 6.79 -5.55 -22.43
C TYR A 139 6.57 -6.20 -21.06
N MET A 140 5.38 -6.07 -20.48
CA MET A 140 4.97 -6.71 -19.24
C MET A 140 3.63 -7.39 -19.49
N ARG A 141 3.44 -8.58 -18.92
CA ARG A 141 2.17 -9.30 -18.94
C ARG A 141 1.81 -9.68 -17.52
N ASN A 142 0.79 -9.03 -16.97
CA ASN A 142 0.34 -9.35 -15.63
C ASN A 142 -0.36 -10.71 -15.62
N ARG A 143 -0.11 -11.50 -14.57
CA ARG A 143 -0.82 -12.73 -14.23
C ARG A 143 -1.25 -12.67 -12.78
N HIS A 144 -2.34 -13.37 -12.49
CA HIS A 144 -2.96 -13.41 -11.17
C HIS A 144 -3.12 -14.86 -10.69
N PRO A 145 -2.03 -15.56 -10.34
CA PRO A 145 -2.10 -16.99 -10.05
C PRO A 145 -3.02 -17.35 -8.88
N LEU A 146 -3.22 -16.46 -7.90
CA LEU A 146 -4.14 -16.73 -6.80
C LEU A 146 -5.61 -16.82 -7.28
N ILE A 147 -5.98 -16.03 -8.29
CA ILE A 147 -7.29 -16.15 -8.96
C ILE A 147 -7.35 -17.48 -9.72
N ASP A 148 -6.30 -17.81 -10.49
CA ASP A 148 -6.21 -19.07 -11.25
C ASP A 148 -6.33 -20.30 -10.32
N MET A 149 -5.84 -20.19 -9.08
CA MET A 149 -5.93 -21.23 -8.04
C MET A 149 -7.26 -21.22 -7.26
N GLY A 150 -8.13 -20.22 -7.45
CA GLY A 150 -9.35 -20.05 -6.67
C GLY A 150 -9.13 -19.62 -5.22
N TRP A 151 -7.97 -19.04 -4.89
CA TRP A 151 -7.62 -18.67 -3.51
C TRP A 151 -8.23 -17.34 -3.12
N SER A 152 -8.97 -17.33 -2.01
CA SER A 152 -9.35 -16.11 -1.30
C SER A 152 -8.19 -15.57 -0.45
N ARG A 153 -8.38 -14.41 0.15
CA ARG A 153 -7.43 -13.89 1.12
C ARG A 153 -7.30 -14.79 2.35
N SER A 154 -8.41 -15.37 2.82
CA SER A 154 -8.38 -16.33 3.95
C SER A 154 -7.56 -17.57 3.61
N ASP A 155 -7.60 -18.06 2.36
CA ASP A 155 -6.72 -19.14 1.90
C ASP A 155 -5.25 -18.74 1.96
N CYS A 156 -4.93 -17.51 1.53
CA CYS A 156 -3.57 -16.98 1.59
C CYS A 156 -3.07 -16.89 3.03
N ILE A 157 -3.91 -16.43 3.96
CA ILE A 157 -3.57 -16.35 5.39
C ILE A 157 -3.34 -17.75 5.95
N ARG A 158 -4.25 -18.71 5.71
CA ARG A 158 -4.08 -20.10 6.16
C ARG A 158 -2.78 -20.71 5.66
N TYR A 159 -2.45 -20.47 4.39
CA TYR A 159 -1.21 -20.95 3.81
C TYR A 159 0.02 -20.28 4.43
N LEU A 160 0.02 -18.96 4.64
CA LEU A 160 1.13 -18.29 5.32
C LEU A 160 1.28 -18.79 6.78
N THR A 161 0.18 -18.98 7.49
CA THR A 161 0.16 -19.53 8.86
C THR A 161 0.77 -20.93 8.91
N SER A 162 0.50 -21.81 7.94
CA SER A 162 1.10 -23.15 7.91
C SER A 162 2.63 -23.12 7.72
N LEU A 163 3.17 -22.00 7.23
CA LEU A 163 4.60 -21.74 7.10
C LEU A 163 5.18 -20.97 8.30
N GLY A 164 4.39 -20.72 9.33
CA GLY A 164 4.78 -19.88 10.46
C GLY A 164 4.92 -18.40 10.11
N LEU A 165 4.24 -17.93 9.06
CA LEU A 165 4.23 -16.55 8.56
C LEU A 165 2.89 -15.85 8.82
N ALA A 166 2.19 -16.23 9.89
CA ALA A 166 0.93 -15.58 10.29
C ALA A 166 1.10 -14.08 10.57
N ASP A 167 2.32 -13.66 10.92
CA ASP A 167 2.74 -12.30 11.21
C ASP A 167 3.06 -11.47 9.95
N THR A 168 2.72 -11.92 8.74
CA THR A 168 2.94 -11.14 7.52
C THR A 168 2.25 -9.78 7.59
N PRO A 169 3.00 -8.66 7.60
CA PRO A 169 2.42 -7.33 7.70
C PRO A 169 1.72 -6.94 6.39
N LYS A 170 0.66 -6.14 6.49
CA LYS A 170 0.04 -5.50 5.33
C LYS A 170 1.05 -4.55 4.66
N SER A 171 1.18 -4.64 3.34
CA SER A 171 2.10 -3.78 2.57
C SER A 171 1.51 -2.39 2.35
N SER A 172 1.87 -1.44 3.21
CA SER A 172 1.56 -0.02 3.09
C SER A 172 2.62 0.82 3.78
N CYS A 173 3.01 1.93 3.15
CA CYS A 173 3.96 2.86 3.75
C CYS A 173 3.43 3.43 5.07
N LEU A 174 4.35 3.87 5.93
CA LEU A 174 4.07 4.22 7.31
C LEU A 174 3.03 5.35 7.46
N GLY A 175 3.12 6.41 6.66
CA GLY A 175 2.11 7.48 6.62
C GLY A 175 1.08 7.35 5.50
N CYS A 176 0.64 6.13 5.16
CA CYS A 176 -0.39 5.96 4.13
C CYS A 176 -1.76 6.47 4.64
N PRO A 177 -2.41 7.46 3.99
CA PRO A 177 -3.73 7.94 4.45
C PRO A 177 -4.82 6.86 4.44
N PHE A 178 -4.63 5.75 3.74
CA PHE A 178 -5.58 4.64 3.70
C PHE A 178 -5.46 3.68 4.88
N HIS A 179 -4.64 3.96 5.89
CA HIS A 179 -4.65 3.16 7.12
C HIS A 179 -5.98 3.29 7.85
N GLY A 180 -6.51 2.16 8.30
CA GLY A 180 -7.65 2.11 9.24
C GLY A 180 -7.24 2.42 10.67
N ASN A 181 -8.22 2.62 11.56
CA ASN A 181 -7.99 2.89 12.99
C ASN A 181 -7.13 1.80 13.65
N ALA A 182 -7.37 0.52 13.33
CA ALA A 182 -6.60 -0.59 13.88
C ALA A 182 -5.12 -0.51 13.51
N GLN A 183 -4.81 -0.08 12.28
CA GLN A 183 -3.43 0.10 11.83
C GLN A 183 -2.78 1.29 12.54
N TRP A 184 -3.49 2.41 12.71
CA TRP A 184 -2.99 3.55 13.47
C TRP A 184 -2.72 3.20 14.93
N ARG A 185 -3.65 2.51 15.60
CA ARG A 185 -3.45 1.98 16.96
C ARG A 185 -2.25 1.04 17.02
N ASN A 186 -2.13 0.10 16.08
CA ASN A 186 -1.00 -0.81 16.04
C ASN A 186 0.35 -0.06 15.93
N ILE A 187 0.43 1.00 15.11
CA ILE A 187 1.64 1.84 15.03
C ILE A 187 1.87 2.58 16.36
N ARG A 188 0.84 3.23 16.92
CA ARG A 188 0.91 3.95 18.20
C ARG A 188 1.39 3.07 19.34
N ASP A 189 0.80 1.89 19.47
CA ASP A 189 0.92 1.04 20.64
C ASP A 189 2.18 0.15 20.58
N ASN A 190 2.63 -0.24 19.37
CA ASN A 190 3.75 -1.16 19.19
C ASN A 190 5.03 -0.49 18.64
N SER A 191 4.93 0.72 18.09
CA SER A 191 6.06 1.44 17.49
C SER A 191 6.08 2.94 17.84
N PRO A 192 6.37 3.34 19.10
CA PRO A 192 6.28 4.74 19.53
C PRO A 192 7.08 5.73 18.68
N ALA A 193 8.28 5.35 18.23
CA ALA A 193 9.10 6.19 17.35
C ALA A 193 8.53 6.33 15.93
N GLU A 194 7.88 5.29 15.41
CA GLU A 194 7.19 5.37 14.11
C GLU A 194 5.90 6.18 14.24
N TRP A 195 5.22 6.09 15.38
CA TRP A 195 4.06 6.92 15.68
C TRP A 195 4.40 8.41 15.75
N GLU A 196 5.48 8.77 16.46
CA GLU A 196 5.99 10.13 16.51
C GLU A 196 6.32 10.66 15.09
N ASP A 197 6.99 9.84 14.27
CA ASP A 197 7.34 10.20 12.90
C ASP A 197 6.12 10.49 12.00
N VAL A 198 5.04 9.70 12.11
CA VAL A 198 3.82 9.96 11.33
C VAL A 198 3.02 11.14 11.83
N VAL A 199 3.01 11.40 13.14
CA VAL A 199 2.33 12.55 13.74
C VAL A 199 3.05 13.85 13.34
N GLU A 200 4.39 13.86 13.37
CA GLU A 200 5.19 14.98 12.86
C GLU A 200 4.89 15.23 11.37
N PHE A 201 4.83 14.16 10.58
CA PHE A 201 4.49 14.26 9.17
C PHE A 201 3.09 14.83 8.94
N ASP A 202 2.05 14.34 9.65
CA ASP A 202 0.68 14.86 9.56
C ASP A 202 0.61 16.37 9.84
N ALA A 203 1.34 16.84 10.86
CA ALA A 203 1.40 18.26 11.18
C ALA A 203 2.10 19.06 10.07
N ALA A 204 3.20 18.53 9.52
CA ALA A 204 3.99 19.20 8.49
C ALA A 204 3.24 19.34 7.16
N ILE A 205 2.38 18.38 6.80
CA ILE A 205 1.61 18.42 5.55
C ILE A 205 0.37 19.31 5.60
N ARG A 206 0.05 19.96 6.72
CA ARG A 206 -1.23 20.69 6.92
C ARG A 206 -1.54 21.67 5.79
N LYS A 207 -0.52 22.34 5.25
CA LYS A 207 -0.65 23.31 4.15
C LYS A 207 -0.63 22.67 2.75
N GLY A 208 -0.70 21.34 2.65
CA GLY A 208 -0.57 20.58 1.42
C GLY A 208 0.86 20.48 0.89
N ASN A 209 0.98 20.24 -0.42
CA ASN A 209 2.25 19.97 -1.11
C ASN A 209 3.25 21.15 -0.99
N ALA A 210 4.46 20.88 -0.48
CA ALA A 210 5.50 21.89 -0.23
C ALA A 210 5.87 22.69 -1.49
N ARG A 211 6.06 22.02 -2.62
CA ARG A 211 6.37 22.67 -3.91
C ARG A 211 5.22 23.50 -4.44
N ALA A 212 3.99 23.02 -4.30
CA ALA A 212 2.80 23.77 -4.71
C ALA A 212 2.71 25.09 -3.92
N ASN A 213 3.03 25.04 -2.62
CA ASN A 213 3.10 26.22 -1.77
C ASN A 213 4.22 27.18 -2.20
N ALA A 214 5.41 26.67 -2.51
CA ALA A 214 6.54 27.47 -2.99
C ALA A 214 6.28 28.13 -4.35
N THR A 215 5.49 27.48 -5.23
CA THR A 215 5.14 27.98 -6.57
C THR A 215 3.84 28.80 -6.60
N GLY A 216 3.25 29.10 -5.44
CA GLY A 216 2.05 29.94 -5.31
C GLY A 216 0.71 29.23 -5.48
N ASN A 217 0.70 27.92 -5.79
CA ASN A 217 -0.49 27.09 -5.94
C ASN A 217 -0.88 26.43 -4.61
N ARG A 218 -1.19 27.26 -3.60
CA ARG A 218 -1.47 26.78 -2.24
C ARG A 218 -2.75 25.97 -2.16
N LEU A 219 -2.78 24.99 -1.24
CA LEU A 219 -4.00 24.27 -0.90
C LEU A 219 -5.05 25.25 -0.33
N LEU A 220 -6.29 25.14 -0.80
CA LEU A 220 -7.42 25.90 -0.28
C LEU A 220 -8.13 25.12 0.84
N GLY A 221 -7.43 24.96 1.96
CA GLY A 221 -7.88 24.14 3.08
C GLY A 221 -6.71 23.55 3.83
N GLU A 222 -6.99 22.52 4.61
CA GLU A 222 -6.02 21.82 5.44
C GLU A 222 -5.97 20.34 5.07
N ALA A 223 -4.77 19.79 4.93
CA ALA A 223 -4.55 18.38 4.60
C ALA A 223 -4.24 17.55 5.85
N PHE A 224 -4.73 16.32 5.90
CA PHE A 224 -4.65 15.38 7.01
C PHE A 224 -4.36 13.96 6.51
N LEU A 225 -3.68 13.15 7.31
CA LEU A 225 -3.53 11.71 7.09
C LEU A 225 -4.81 10.95 7.43
N HIS A 226 -5.55 11.38 8.46
CA HIS A 226 -6.72 10.66 8.95
C HIS A 226 -8.02 11.13 8.28
N ARG A 227 -8.94 10.18 8.02
CA ARG A 227 -10.22 10.44 7.33
C ARG A 227 -11.14 11.44 8.05
N SER A 228 -11.02 11.55 9.38
CA SER A 228 -11.81 12.50 10.18
C SER A 228 -11.35 13.95 10.01
N ARG A 229 -10.24 14.22 9.31
CA ARG A 229 -9.70 15.56 9.06
C ARG A 229 -9.40 16.34 10.34
N VAL A 230 -8.84 15.64 11.30
CA VAL A 230 -8.27 16.21 12.54
C VAL A 230 -6.81 15.74 12.64
N PRO A 231 -5.95 16.44 13.42
CA PRO A 231 -4.57 16.02 13.61
C PRO A 231 -4.48 14.55 14.01
N LEU A 232 -3.52 13.80 13.46
CA LEU A 232 -3.44 12.35 13.70
C LEU A 232 -3.29 12.00 15.19
N SER A 233 -2.64 12.86 15.97
CA SER A 233 -2.52 12.73 17.44
C SER A 233 -3.85 12.88 18.19
N GLU A 234 -4.86 13.50 17.58
CA GLU A 234 -6.18 13.79 18.14
C GLU A 234 -7.28 12.97 17.46
N ALA A 235 -6.92 12.23 16.40
CA ALA A 235 -7.87 11.43 15.65
C ALA A 235 -8.54 10.40 16.56
N PRO A 236 -9.84 10.10 16.35
CA PRO A 236 -10.58 9.12 17.14
C PRO A 236 -10.20 7.70 16.73
N ILE A 237 -8.90 7.38 16.81
CA ILE A 237 -8.35 6.08 16.44
C ILE A 237 -8.68 5.02 17.47
N ASP A 238 -9.14 5.37 18.67
CA ASP A 238 -9.64 4.40 19.67
C ASP A 238 -11.12 4.06 19.47
N HIS A 239 -11.81 4.73 18.53
CA HIS A 239 -13.14 4.32 18.16
C HIS A 239 -13.07 2.99 17.41
N VAL A 240 -13.56 1.93 18.07
CA VAL A 240 -13.75 0.59 17.53
C VAL A 240 -15.16 0.53 16.96
N THR A 241 -15.28 0.20 15.67
CA THR A 241 -16.60 0.09 15.03
C THR A 241 -17.30 -1.21 15.47
N ALA A 242 -18.63 -1.28 15.32
CA ALA A 242 -19.36 -2.52 15.59
C ALA A 242 -18.87 -3.71 14.74
N ALA A 243 -18.41 -3.42 13.51
CA ALA A 243 -17.75 -4.37 12.62
C ALA A 243 -16.43 -4.88 13.21
N GLU A 244 -15.54 -3.97 13.61
CA GLU A 244 -14.27 -4.33 14.25
C GLU A 244 -14.48 -5.14 15.52
N TRP A 245 -15.45 -4.74 16.35
CA TRP A 245 -15.81 -5.49 17.54
C TRP A 245 -16.33 -6.90 17.19
N ALA A 246 -17.11 -7.04 16.12
CA ALA A 246 -17.59 -8.33 15.63
C ALA A 246 -16.44 -9.22 15.10
N ALA A 247 -15.45 -8.68 14.38
CA ALA A 247 -14.30 -9.46 13.94
C ALA A 247 -13.38 -9.89 15.09
N MET A 248 -13.17 -9.02 16.09
CA MET A 248 -12.47 -9.40 17.32
C MET A 248 -13.20 -10.52 18.09
N GLN A 249 -14.53 -10.56 18.00
CA GLN A 249 -15.34 -11.66 18.55
C GLN A 249 -15.34 -12.89 17.61
N GLN A 250 -15.25 -12.72 16.28
CA GLN A 250 -15.13 -13.81 15.31
C GLN A 250 -13.74 -14.47 15.27
N GLU A 251 -12.69 -13.87 15.82
CA GLU A 251 -11.47 -14.61 16.17
C GLU A 251 -11.76 -15.76 17.18
N LEU A 252 -12.97 -15.82 17.76
CA LEU A 252 -13.51 -16.99 18.48
C LEU A 252 -14.47 -17.88 17.65
N THR A 253 -15.02 -17.43 16.52
CA THR A 253 -15.91 -18.23 15.64
C THR A 253 -15.91 -17.75 14.18
N ASP A 254 -15.60 -18.68 13.28
CA ASP A 254 -15.30 -18.57 11.84
C ASP A 254 -16.23 -17.68 10.94
N SER A 255 -15.59 -16.86 10.09
CA SER A 255 -15.96 -16.34 8.74
C SER A 255 -17.13 -15.34 8.53
N GLY A 256 -16.85 -14.18 7.91
CA GLY A 256 -17.83 -13.32 7.21
C GLY A 256 -17.22 -12.20 6.31
N PRO A 257 -17.84 -11.78 5.18
CA PRO A 257 -17.14 -11.12 4.05
C PRO A 257 -17.22 -9.58 3.94
N ASP A 258 -18.03 -8.89 4.75
CA ASP A 258 -18.29 -7.42 4.60
C ASP A 258 -17.53 -6.54 5.62
N LEU A 259 -16.58 -7.10 6.37
CA LEU A 259 -15.90 -6.47 7.53
C LEU A 259 -14.54 -5.83 7.18
N GLU A 260 -13.98 -6.13 6.00
CA GLU A 260 -12.56 -5.89 5.70
C GLU A 260 -12.19 -4.42 5.44
N GLU A 261 -13.15 -3.60 4.98
CA GLU A 261 -12.92 -2.20 4.62
C GLU A 261 -12.76 -1.27 5.83
N LEU A 262 -13.49 -1.56 6.90
CA LEU A 262 -13.50 -0.74 8.12
C LEU A 262 -12.29 -1.05 9.02
N GLU A 263 -11.85 -2.31 9.05
CA GLU A 263 -10.76 -2.79 9.90
C GLU A 263 -9.39 -2.58 9.29
N GLN A 264 -9.28 -2.66 7.96
CA GLN A 264 -7.99 -2.68 7.29
C GLN A 264 -7.78 -1.48 6.34
N GLY A 265 -8.74 -0.55 6.28
CA GLY A 265 -8.75 0.56 5.32
C GLY A 265 -9.40 0.19 3.99
N VAL A 266 -9.63 1.20 3.13
CA VAL A 266 -10.36 1.09 1.86
C VAL A 266 -10.01 -0.19 1.08
N VAL A 267 -11.02 -0.91 0.56
CA VAL A 267 -10.87 -2.18 -0.19
C VAL A 267 -9.86 -2.05 -1.34
N ASP A 268 -9.65 -0.83 -1.85
CA ASP A 268 -8.63 -0.45 -2.84
C ASP A 268 -7.28 -0.05 -2.21
N GLY A 269 -6.76 -0.87 -1.30
CA GLY A 269 -5.47 -0.69 -0.64
C GLY A 269 -4.27 -0.54 -1.59
N CYS A 270 -3.08 -0.26 -1.04
CA CYS A 270 -1.93 0.23 -1.81
C CYS A 270 -1.18 -0.81 -2.69
N SER A 271 -1.83 -1.36 -3.72
CA SER A 271 -1.19 -2.21 -4.73
C SER A 271 -0.80 -1.43 -5.99
N PRO A 272 0.41 -1.63 -6.55
CA PRO A 272 0.83 -0.91 -7.76
C PRO A 272 -0.01 -1.16 -9.00
N TRP A 273 -0.80 -2.23 -9.03
CA TRP A 273 -1.43 -2.73 -10.26
C TRP A 273 -2.96 -2.75 -10.21
N ALA A 274 -3.53 -2.14 -9.17
CA ALA A 274 -4.86 -2.49 -8.70
C ALA A 274 -5.68 -1.29 -8.18
N CYS A 275 -5.16 -0.06 -8.28
CA CYS A 275 -5.75 1.10 -7.61
C CYS A 275 -6.55 1.98 -8.58
N ARG A 276 -7.83 2.22 -8.26
CA ARG A 276 -8.63 3.30 -8.84
C ARG A 276 -8.21 4.65 -8.26
N GLY A 277 -8.35 5.69 -9.07
CA GLY A 277 -8.17 7.10 -8.68
C GLY A 277 -9.47 7.80 -8.29
N GLU A 278 -10.57 7.07 -8.12
CA GLU A 278 -11.89 7.62 -7.80
C GLU A 278 -12.45 6.86 -6.59
N VAL A 279 -12.34 7.47 -5.41
CA VAL A 279 -13.11 7.07 -4.23
C VAL A 279 -14.35 7.94 -4.25
N ALA A 280 -15.53 7.35 -4.47
CA ALA A 280 -16.78 8.05 -4.26
C ALA A 280 -16.89 8.40 -2.76
N PRO A 281 -17.40 9.58 -2.39
CA PRO A 281 -17.57 9.93 -0.98
C PRO A 281 -18.49 8.91 -0.32
N VAL A 282 -17.94 8.15 0.63
CA VAL A 282 -18.75 7.35 1.56
C VAL A 282 -19.54 8.35 2.41
N GLN A 283 -20.85 8.16 2.50
CA GLN A 283 -21.68 8.93 3.44
C GLN A 283 -21.20 8.62 4.86
N ASP A 284 -20.62 9.62 5.51
CA ASP A 284 -20.18 9.55 6.90
C ASP A 284 -21.42 9.41 7.80
N ASP A 285 -21.59 8.24 8.40
CA ASP A 285 -22.56 7.98 9.49
C ASP A 285 -21.94 8.35 10.85
N PHE A 286 -21.19 9.45 10.90
CA PHE A 286 -20.74 10.06 12.15
C PHE A 286 -21.82 11.02 12.63
N GLY A 287 -22.88 10.45 13.21
CA GLY A 287 -23.82 11.21 14.02
C GLY A 287 -23.07 11.85 15.19
N LEU A 288 -22.67 13.11 15.04
CA LEU A 288 -22.26 13.97 16.15
C LEU A 288 -23.49 14.18 17.04
N ALA A 289 -23.57 13.44 18.13
CA ALA A 289 -24.49 13.76 19.21
C ALA A 289 -24.12 15.13 19.77
N SER A 290 -25.13 15.99 19.85
CA SER A 290 -25.10 17.37 20.34
C SER A 290 -24.68 17.46 21.81
#